data_AF-A0A329QKL6-F1
#
_entry.id   AF-A0A329QKL6-F1
#
_cell.length_a   1.000
_cell.length_b   1.000
_cell.length_c   1.000
_cell.angle_alpha   90.00
_cell.angle_beta   90.00
_cell.angle_gamma   90.00
#
_symmetry.space_group_name_H-M   'P 1'
#
loop_
_entity.id
_entity.type
_entity.pdbx_description
1 polymer ?
#
loop_
_entity_poly.entity_id
_entity_poly.type
_entity_poly.pdbx_seq_one_letter_code
_entity_poly.pdbx_strand_id
1 'polypeptide(L)' 'MTASLATKPLNVADRCDSCGAQAYIRAVLDQGELLFCGHHGRKHEPKLRPMAIEWHDETARLNETEPPG' A
#
# COMPACT_ATOMS: atom_id res chain seq x y z
N MET A 1 14.34 17.25 6.80
CA MET A 1 12.86 17.21 6.79
C MET A 1 12.46 15.91 6.12
N THR A 2 12.04 14.92 6.90
CA THR A 2 11.50 13.66 6.38
C THR A 2 10.08 13.94 5.89
N ALA A 3 9.88 13.93 4.58
CA ALA A 3 8.55 13.91 4.01
C ALA A 3 7.88 12.60 4.43
N SER A 4 6.71 12.67 5.10
CA SER A 4 5.88 11.49 5.34
C SER A 4 5.41 10.93 4.00
N LEU A 5 6.14 9.96 3.47
CA LEU A 5 5.75 9.18 2.28
C LEU A 5 4.37 8.56 2.47
N ALA A 6 4.01 8.24 3.71
CA ALA A 6 2.79 7.57 4.06
C ALA A 6 1.50 8.35 3.73
N THR A 7 1.55 9.68 3.71
CA THR A 7 0.39 10.53 3.33
C THR A 7 0.21 10.67 1.82
N LYS A 8 1.17 10.23 1.00
CA LYS A 8 1.06 10.33 -0.47
C LYS A 8 0.14 9.21 -0.98
N PRO A 9 -0.93 9.53 -1.72
CA PRO A 9 -1.78 8.52 -2.33
C PRO A 9 -1.02 7.57 -3.25
N LEU A 10 -1.44 6.30 -3.27
CA LEU A 10 -0.90 5.32 -4.20
C LEU A 10 -1.48 5.57 -5.61
N ASN A 11 -0.63 5.39 -6.62
CA ASN A 11 -0.98 5.59 -8.01
C ASN A 11 -0.63 4.36 -8.86
N VAL A 12 -0.98 4.41 -10.14
CA VAL A 12 -0.83 3.27 -11.07
C VAL A 12 0.61 2.81 -11.30
N ALA A 13 1.60 3.67 -11.02
CA ALA A 13 3.01 3.34 -11.12
C ALA A 13 3.52 2.56 -9.90
N ASP A 14 2.83 2.64 -8.76
CA ASP A 14 3.23 1.95 -7.54
C ASP A 14 2.95 0.44 -7.70
N ARG A 15 3.99 -0.38 -7.57
CA ARG A 15 3.93 -1.82 -7.83
C ARG A 15 4.07 -2.62 -6.56
N CYS A 16 3.33 -3.72 -6.50
CA CYS A 16 3.44 -4.70 -5.43
C CYS A 16 4.80 -5.38 -5.47
N ASP A 17 5.53 -5.36 -4.36
CA ASP A 17 6.86 -5.94 -4.25
C ASP A 17 6.87 -7.48 -4.40
N SER A 18 5.71 -8.12 -4.26
CA SER A 18 5.57 -9.58 -4.39
C SER A 18 5.18 -10.06 -5.79
N CYS A 19 4.47 -9.25 -6.60
CA CYS A 19 3.99 -9.71 -7.91
C CYS A 19 3.98 -8.67 -9.04
N GLY A 20 4.35 -7.42 -8.75
CA GLY A 20 4.38 -6.36 -9.75
C GLY A 20 3.01 -5.78 -10.16
N ALA A 21 1.88 -6.27 -9.62
CA ALA A 21 0.57 -5.66 -9.83
C ALA A 21 0.49 -4.25 -9.21
N GLN A 22 -0.53 -3.46 -9.53
CA GLN A 22 -0.74 -2.15 -8.86
C GLN A 22 -0.85 -2.33 -7.33
N ALA A 23 -0.13 -1.49 -6.59
CA ALA A 23 -0.21 -1.42 -5.14
C ALA A 23 -1.40 -0.56 -4.70
N TYR A 24 -2.04 -1.01 -3.62
CA TYR A 24 -3.12 -0.31 -2.92
C TYR A 24 -2.85 -0.22 -1.42
N ILE A 25 -1.80 -0.89 -0.94
CA ILE A 25 -1.39 -0.89 0.46
C ILE A 25 0.08 -0.49 0.53
N ARG A 26 0.41 0.45 1.41
CA ARG A 26 1.78 0.79 1.82
C ARG A 26 1.94 0.47 3.30
N ALA A 27 2.90 -0.37 3.62
CA ALA A 27 3.34 -0.63 4.98
C ALA A 27 4.66 0.12 5.22
N VAL A 28 4.65 1.12 6.10
CA VAL A 28 5.86 1.84 6.52
C VAL A 28 6.45 1.14 7.74
N LEU A 29 7.70 0.74 7.63
CA LEU A 29 8.51 0.10 8.65
C LEU A 29 9.64 1.06 9.09
N ASP A 30 10.37 0.68 10.13
CA ASP A 30 11.56 1.41 10.58
C ASP A 30 12.67 1.48 9.52
N GLN A 31 12.80 0.43 8.71
CA GLN A 31 13.83 0.30 7.66
C GLN A 31 13.38 0.78 6.27
N GLY A 32 12.16 1.29 6.10
CA GLY A 32 11.65 1.74 4.80
C GLY A 32 10.16 1.46 4.60
N GLU A 33 9.74 1.24 3.35
CA GLU A 33 8.35 0.91 3.03
C GLU A 33 8.25 -0.33 2.15
N LEU A 34 7.12 -1.02 2.26
CA LEU A 34 6.73 -2.14 1.39
C LEU A 34 5.38 -1.82 0.75
N LEU A 35 5.26 -2.13 -0.53
CA LEU A 35 4.07 -1.90 -1.34
C LEU A 35 3.40 -3.23 -1.70
N PHE A 36 2.09 -3.29 -1.51
CA PHE A 36 1.30 -4.48 -1.80
C PHE A 36 0.05 -4.18 -2.60
N CYS A 37 -0.28 -5.10 -3.52
CA CYS A 37 -1.62 -5.18 -4.08
C CYS A 37 -2.62 -5.61 -2.99
N GLY A 38 -3.92 -5.42 -3.21
CA GLY A 38 -4.94 -5.81 -2.23
C GLY A 38 -4.89 -7.29 -1.82
N HIS A 39 -4.47 -8.18 -2.71
CA HIS A 39 -4.28 -9.60 -2.40
C HIS A 39 -3.09 -9.84 -1.46
N HIS A 40 -1.90 -9.35 -1.80
CA HIS A 40 -0.71 -9.60 -1.00
C HIS A 40 -0.70 -8.81 0.30
N GLY A 41 -1.31 -7.63 0.34
CA GLY A 41 -1.44 -6.85 1.56
C GLY A 41 -2.18 -7.64 2.64
N ARG A 42 -3.35 -8.21 2.32
CA ARG A 42 -4.12 -9.07 3.25
C ARG A 42 -3.34 -10.30 3.72
N LYS A 43 -2.53 -10.89 2.83
CA LYS A 43 -1.69 -12.06 3.18
C LYS A 43 -0.57 -11.69 4.16
N HIS A 44 0.04 -10.52 4.00
CA HIS A 44 1.18 -10.08 4.81
C HIS A 44 0.78 -9.27 6.04
N GLU A 45 -0.41 -8.70 6.07
CA GLU A 45 -0.92 -7.83 7.13
C GLU A 45 -0.75 -8.43 8.54
N PRO A 46 -1.14 -9.70 8.83
CA PRO A 46 -1.01 -10.24 10.18
C PRO A 46 0.42 -10.24 10.72
N LYS A 47 1.42 -10.29 9.83
CA LYS A 47 2.85 -10.29 10.19
C LYS A 47 3.43 -8.89 10.25
N LEU A 48 3.05 -8.02 9.30
CA LEU A 48 3.65 -6.70 9.16
C LEU A 48 2.98 -5.64 10.04
N ARG A 49 1.67 -5.74 10.27
CA ARG A 49 0.90 -4.70 11.00
C ARG A 49 1.43 -4.42 12.42
N PRO A 50 1.90 -5.41 13.21
CA PRO A 50 2.53 -5.14 14.50
C PRO A 50 3.90 -4.44 14.42
N MET A 51 4.57 -4.53 13.27
CA MET A 51 5.90 -3.93 13.02
C MET A 51 5.81 -2.62 12.24
N ALA A 52 4.62 -2.31 11.70
CA ALA A 52 4.39 -1.14 10.89
C ALA A 52 4.27 0.11 11.76
N ILE A 53 5.08 1.12 11.43
CA ILE A 53 4.93 2.48 11.93
C ILE A 53 3.63 3.07 11.37
N GLU A 54 3.34 2.78 10.10
CA GLU A 54 2.11 3.22 9.44
C GLU A 54 1.63 2.18 8.43
N TRP A 55 0.32 2.13 8.22
CA TRP A 55 -0.33 1.26 7.26
C TRP A 55 -1.40 2.03 6.52
N HIS A 56 -1.10 2.33 5.27
CA HIS A 56 -1.97 3.07 4.38
C HIS A 56 -2.66 2.08 3.45
N ASP A 57 -3.98 1.95 3.57
CA ASP A 57 -4.80 0.98 2.84
C ASP A 57 -5.85 1.71 2.00
N GLU A 58 -5.68 1.67 0.69
CA GLU A 58 -6.60 2.22 -0.30
C GLU A 58 -7.35 1.11 -1.06
N THR A 59 -7.44 -0.11 -0.52
CA THR A 59 -8.16 -1.22 -1.20
C THR A 59 -9.65 -0.96 -1.37
N ALA A 60 -10.22 0.03 -0.67
CA ALA A 60 -11.57 0.54 -0.95
C ALA A 60 -11.72 0.99 -2.43
N ARG A 61 -10.67 1.56 -3.02
CA ARG A 61 -10.64 2.03 -4.42
C ARG A 61 -10.76 0.91 -5.46
N LEU A 62 -10.57 -0.35 -5.06
CA LEU A 62 -10.79 -1.51 -5.95
C LEU A 62 -12.26 -1.75 -6.24
N ASN A 63 -13.14 -1.34 -5.31
CA ASN A 63 -14.59 -1.53 -5.42
C ASN A 63 -15.30 -0.25 -5.85
N GLU A 64 -14.61 0.89 -5.80
CA GLU A 64 -15.08 2.13 -6.42
C GLU A 64 -15.15 1.91 -7.93
N THR A 65 -16.35 1.63 -8.41
CA THR A 65 -16.66 1.74 -9.83
C THR A 65 -16.87 3.22 -10.11
N GLU A 66 -15.78 3.99 -10.23
CA GLU A 66 -15.91 5.36 -10.70
C GLU A 66 -15.09 5.55 -11.98
N PRO A 67 -15.74 5.83 -13.12
CA PRO A 67 -15.05 6.27 -14.32
C PRO A 67 -14.70 7.75 -14.15
N PRO A 68 -13.44 8.15 -14.40
CA PRO A 68 -13.14 9.49 -14.86
C PRO A 68 -12.77 9.41 -16.34
N GLY A 69 -13.58 10.05 -17.18
CA GLY A 69 -13.18 10.40 -18.55
C GLY A 69 -12.03 11.41 -18.56
#